data_AF-W1IBH1-F1
#
_entry.id   AF-W1IBH1-F1
#
_cell.length_a   1.000
_cell.length_b   1.000
_cell.length_c   1.000
_cell.angle_alpha   90.00
_cell.angle_beta   90.00
_cell.angle_gamma   90.00
#
_symmetry.space_group_name_H-M   'P 1'
#
loop_
_entity.id
_entity.type
_entity.pdbx_description
1 polymer ?
#
loop_
_entity_poly.entity_id
_entity_poly.type
_entity_poly.pdbx_seq_one_letter_code
_entity_poly.pdbx_strand_id
1 'polypeptide(L)'
;MVNWSTRFKVEEGKAHYELLDGTTGVEEFDFAMLIPPFAGVGLTAVAKDGSDMTDKIIAPNGFMKVDADYTAKPYAEWKASDWPRTYQNPDYKNMFACGIAFAPPHLISKPAKSPNGTPINPTPPRTGMPAGIIGKAVAHSVCDMINNGTDVKLHEASMAEMGAACVASAGKGLTTGTAAAMTVYPVVPDFEKYPGTGRDTDYTFGEIGLAGHWIKHILHHMFIYKAKLYPGWTLIPE
;
A
#
# COMPACT_ATOMS: atom_id res chain seq x y z
N MET A 1 -8.65 2.30 -23.00
CA MET A 1 -7.75 1.15 -22.75
C MET A 1 -6.58 1.64 -21.92
N VAL A 2 -6.26 0.97 -20.82
CA VAL A 2 -5.04 1.26 -20.03
C VAL A 2 -3.89 0.58 -20.75
N ASN A 3 -2.94 1.35 -21.30
CA ASN A 3 -1.73 0.80 -21.92
C ASN A 3 -0.76 0.42 -20.81
N TRP A 4 -0.68 -0.87 -20.49
CA TRP A 4 0.29 -1.40 -19.53
C TRP A 4 1.66 -1.48 -20.17
N SER A 5 2.63 -0.82 -19.55
CA SER A 5 4.03 -0.80 -19.98
C SER A 5 4.96 -0.93 -18.78
N THR A 6 6.09 -1.59 -18.96
CA THR A 6 7.21 -1.53 -18.01
C THR A 6 8.44 -0.95 -18.69
N ARG A 7 9.24 -0.19 -17.93
CA ARG A 7 10.47 0.42 -18.44
C ARG A 7 11.63 -0.47 -18.03
N PHE A 8 12.53 -0.74 -18.95
CA PHE A 8 13.72 -1.55 -18.66
C PHE A 8 15.02 -0.77 -18.84
N LYS A 9 15.00 0.38 -19.50
CA LYS A 9 16.16 1.27 -19.64
C LYS A 9 15.75 2.73 -19.77
N VAL A 10 16.44 3.61 -19.06
CA VAL A 10 16.33 5.07 -19.19
C VAL A 10 17.72 5.60 -19.46
N GLU A 11 17.88 6.35 -20.53
CA GLU A 11 19.10 7.04 -20.92
C GLU A 11 18.82 8.51 -21.20
N GLU A 12 19.87 9.29 -21.48
CA GLU A 12 19.71 10.71 -21.77
C GLU A 12 18.73 10.93 -22.93
N GLY A 13 17.63 11.60 -22.62
CA GLY A 13 16.56 11.93 -23.55
C GLY A 13 15.69 10.78 -24.06
N LYS A 14 15.86 9.53 -23.57
CA LYS A 14 15.11 8.36 -24.07
C LYS A 14 14.74 7.35 -22.99
N ALA A 15 13.50 6.86 -23.03
CA ALA A 15 13.04 5.73 -22.21
C ALA A 15 12.64 4.56 -23.10
N HIS A 16 13.22 3.40 -22.84
CA HIS A 16 12.85 2.14 -23.48
C HIS A 16 11.83 1.41 -22.62
N TYR A 17 10.72 1.03 -23.23
CA TYR A 17 9.64 0.33 -22.57
C TYR A 17 9.19 -0.89 -23.35
N GLU A 18 8.54 -1.80 -22.64
CA GLU A 18 7.91 -2.99 -23.16
C GLU A 18 6.42 -2.96 -22.81
N LEU A 19 5.57 -3.23 -23.79
CA LEU A 19 4.12 -3.37 -23.62
C LEU A 19 3.75 -4.81 -23.25
N LEU A 20 2.51 -4.97 -22.77
CA LEU A 20 2.02 -6.28 -22.34
C LEU A 20 1.98 -7.34 -23.46
N ASP A 21 1.88 -6.93 -24.71
CA ASP A 21 1.96 -7.83 -25.88
C ASP A 21 3.41 -8.20 -26.27
N GLY A 22 4.41 -7.67 -25.56
CA GLY A 22 5.83 -7.92 -25.80
C GLY A 22 6.46 -6.99 -26.83
N THR A 23 5.70 -6.08 -27.45
CA THR A 23 6.27 -5.04 -28.31
C THR A 23 7.08 -4.06 -27.48
N THR A 24 8.19 -3.60 -28.05
CA THR A 24 9.07 -2.61 -27.41
C THR A 24 8.92 -1.27 -28.10
N GLY A 25 9.12 -0.20 -27.33
CA GLY A 25 9.05 1.17 -27.82
C GLY A 25 10.09 2.05 -27.15
N VAL A 26 10.30 3.21 -27.77
CA VAL A 26 11.18 4.26 -27.26
C VAL A 26 10.36 5.54 -27.17
N GLU A 27 10.35 6.15 -26.00
CA GLU A 27 9.77 7.46 -25.77
C GLU A 27 10.90 8.47 -25.59
N GLU A 28 10.95 9.50 -26.44
CA GLU A 28 11.91 10.60 -26.32
C GLU A 28 11.38 11.67 -25.37
N PHE A 29 12.25 12.30 -24.58
CA PHE A 29 11.86 13.33 -23.62
C PHE A 29 12.96 14.36 -23.40
N ASP A 30 12.59 15.61 -23.08
CA ASP A 30 13.53 16.62 -22.57
C ASP A 30 13.73 16.49 -21.06
N PHE A 31 12.72 15.98 -20.35
CA PHE A 31 12.72 15.77 -18.90
C PHE A 31 11.81 14.60 -18.53
N ALA A 32 12.22 13.78 -17.57
CA ALA A 32 11.43 12.67 -17.06
C ALA A 32 11.41 12.63 -15.53
N MET A 33 10.24 12.29 -14.97
CA MET A 33 10.07 11.94 -13.55
C MET A 33 9.43 10.56 -13.48
N LEU A 34 10.15 9.61 -12.90
CA LEU A 34 9.75 8.21 -12.81
C LEU A 34 9.61 7.79 -11.35
N ILE A 35 8.58 7.00 -11.07
CA ILE A 35 8.38 6.42 -9.75
C ILE A 35 9.12 5.07 -9.70
N PRO A 36 10.12 4.90 -8.82
CA PRO A 36 10.81 3.63 -8.66
C PRO A 36 9.90 2.60 -7.98
N PRO A 37 10.13 1.30 -8.19
CA PRO A 37 9.49 0.27 -7.39
C PRO A 37 9.88 0.42 -5.91
N PHE A 38 8.98 0.01 -5.02
CA PHE A 38 9.30 -0.03 -3.59
C PHE A 38 10.09 -1.30 -3.25
N ALA A 39 11.12 -1.13 -2.43
CA ALA A 39 11.82 -2.20 -1.73
C ALA A 39 12.01 -1.79 -0.27
N GLY A 40 12.25 -2.77 0.60
CA GLY A 40 12.67 -2.47 1.96
C GLY A 40 14.01 -1.75 2.00
N VAL A 41 14.28 -1.09 3.13
CA VAL A 41 15.46 -0.22 3.29
C VAL A 41 16.79 -0.97 3.53
N GLY A 42 16.80 -2.29 3.34
CA GLY A 42 18.00 -3.12 3.53
C GLY A 42 18.35 -3.41 4.99
N LEU A 43 17.36 -3.46 5.88
CA LEU A 43 17.59 -3.88 7.27
C LEU A 43 17.97 -5.36 7.33
N THR A 44 19.01 -5.66 8.11
CA THR A 44 19.38 -7.01 8.50
C THR A 44 18.92 -7.28 9.93
N ALA A 45 18.78 -8.56 10.28
CA ALA A 45 18.47 -8.99 11.63
C ALA A 45 19.51 -10.00 12.11
N VAL A 46 20.02 -9.79 13.32
CA VAL A 46 21.05 -10.62 13.95
C VAL A 46 20.50 -11.17 15.27
N ALA A 47 20.63 -12.47 15.46
CA ALA A 47 20.19 -13.15 16.68
C ALA A 47 21.15 -12.89 17.84
N LYS A 48 20.73 -13.25 19.07
CA LYS A 48 21.52 -13.03 20.29
C LYS A 48 22.87 -13.75 20.28
N ASP A 49 22.98 -14.86 19.55
CA ASP A 49 24.21 -15.63 19.37
C ASP A 49 25.10 -15.11 18.24
N GLY A 50 24.71 -14.02 17.57
CA GLY A 50 25.42 -13.43 16.44
C GLY A 50 25.10 -14.03 15.08
N SER A 51 24.20 -15.02 15.00
CA SER A 51 23.78 -15.61 13.72
C SER A 51 22.85 -14.66 12.93
N ASP A 52 22.92 -14.73 11.59
CA ASP A 52 22.02 -13.97 10.72
C ASP A 52 20.62 -14.62 10.74
N MET A 53 19.61 -13.79 10.98
CA MET A 53 18.21 -14.18 10.99
C MET A 53 17.35 -13.27 10.08
N THR A 54 17.98 -12.55 9.16
CA THR A 54 17.34 -11.63 8.23
C THR A 54 16.24 -12.33 7.45
N ASP A 55 16.51 -13.48 6.83
CA ASP A 55 15.52 -14.21 6.03
C ASP A 55 14.32 -14.74 6.83
N LYS A 56 14.48 -14.85 8.16
CA LYS A 56 13.38 -15.22 9.05
C LYS A 56 12.38 -14.07 9.22
N ILE A 57 12.88 -12.84 9.35
CA ILE A 57 12.07 -11.65 9.65
C ILE A 57 11.69 -10.87 8.39
N ILE A 58 12.58 -10.82 7.40
CA ILE A 58 12.49 -9.99 6.21
C ILE A 58 12.21 -10.88 5.00
N ALA A 59 11.25 -10.49 4.18
CA ALA A 59 10.95 -11.16 2.92
C ALA A 59 11.97 -10.75 1.84
N PRO A 60 12.11 -11.51 0.73
CA PRO A 60 13.09 -11.20 -0.33
C PRO A 60 12.95 -9.82 -0.98
N ASN A 61 11.79 -9.17 -0.83
CA ASN A 61 11.53 -7.79 -1.28
C ASN A 61 12.03 -6.72 -0.27
N GLY A 62 12.67 -7.13 0.82
CA GLY A 62 13.21 -6.28 1.89
C GLY A 62 12.20 -5.84 2.94
N PHE A 63 10.91 -6.15 2.78
CA PHE A 63 9.87 -5.80 3.75
C PHE A 63 9.75 -6.83 4.87
N MET A 64 9.28 -6.43 6.04
CA MET A 64 9.14 -7.33 7.19
C MET A 64 7.92 -8.25 7.02
N LYS A 65 8.11 -9.54 7.29
CA LYS A 65 7.03 -10.54 7.36
C LYS A 65 6.15 -10.28 8.58
N VAL A 66 4.84 -10.35 8.37
CA VAL A 66 3.80 -10.18 9.39
C VAL A 66 2.82 -11.35 9.34
N ASP A 67 1.67 -11.26 10.02
CA ASP A 67 0.63 -12.28 10.14
C ASP A 67 -0.19 -12.49 8.84
N ALA A 68 0.50 -12.67 7.71
CA ALA A 68 -0.08 -12.94 6.41
C ALA A 68 0.20 -14.39 5.96
N ASP A 69 -0.61 -14.91 5.04
CA ASP A 69 -0.34 -16.18 4.38
C ASP A 69 0.59 -15.97 3.17
N TYR A 70 1.86 -16.33 3.34
CA TYR A 70 2.89 -16.22 2.31
C TYR A 70 3.01 -17.44 1.39
N THR A 71 2.07 -18.40 1.48
CA THR A 71 2.06 -19.57 0.60
C THR A 71 1.89 -19.13 -0.85
N ALA A 72 2.78 -19.59 -1.74
CA ALA A 72 2.68 -19.29 -3.16
C ALA A 72 1.44 -19.96 -3.76
N LYS A 73 0.46 -19.15 -4.19
CA LYS A 73 -0.80 -19.59 -4.79
C LYS A 73 -1.02 -18.92 -6.15
N PRO A 74 -1.71 -19.56 -7.11
CA PRO A 74 -2.15 -18.89 -8.33
C PRO A 74 -3.20 -17.81 -8.01
N TYR A 75 -3.33 -16.82 -8.89
CA TYR A 75 -4.26 -15.67 -8.72
C TYR A 75 -5.70 -16.08 -8.38
N ALA A 76 -6.19 -17.19 -8.96
CA ALA A 76 -7.55 -17.68 -8.74
C ALA A 76 -7.79 -18.20 -7.32
N GLU A 77 -6.73 -18.49 -6.57
CA GLU A 77 -6.78 -19.01 -5.20
C GLU A 77 -6.42 -17.95 -4.15
N TRP A 78 -6.09 -16.73 -4.56
CA TRP A 78 -5.81 -15.62 -3.64
C TRP A 78 -7.07 -15.23 -2.89
N LYS A 79 -6.93 -15.03 -1.58
CA LYS A 79 -8.04 -14.68 -0.70
C LYS A 79 -7.77 -13.37 0.03
N ALA A 80 -8.85 -12.67 0.34
CA ALA A 80 -8.83 -11.54 1.27
C ALA A 80 -8.17 -11.91 2.62
N SER A 81 -8.40 -13.13 3.09
CA SER A 81 -7.83 -13.66 4.34
C SER A 81 -6.33 -13.93 4.29
N ASP A 82 -5.70 -13.94 3.11
CA ASP A 82 -4.25 -14.10 3.00
C ASP A 82 -3.51 -12.83 3.51
N TRP A 83 -4.19 -11.68 3.54
CA TRP A 83 -3.64 -10.40 3.97
C TRP A 83 -3.63 -10.24 5.50
N PRO A 84 -2.63 -9.51 6.04
CA PRO A 84 -2.44 -9.38 7.48
C PRO A 84 -3.60 -8.68 8.18
N ARG A 85 -3.77 -8.98 9.47
CA ARG A 85 -4.79 -8.36 10.32
C ARG A 85 -4.18 -7.56 11.45
N THR A 86 -3.19 -8.12 12.14
CA THR A 86 -2.57 -7.56 13.36
C THR A 86 -1.21 -6.91 13.08
N TYR A 87 -0.59 -7.25 11.95
CA TYR A 87 0.72 -6.75 11.51
C TYR A 87 1.87 -7.12 12.45
N GLN A 88 1.66 -8.10 13.32
CA GLN A 88 2.68 -8.69 14.17
C GLN A 88 3.52 -9.69 13.38
N ASN A 89 4.81 -9.76 13.64
CA ASN A 89 5.64 -10.83 13.11
C ASN A 89 5.24 -12.19 13.74
N PRO A 90 5.13 -13.27 12.94
CA PRO A 90 4.65 -14.56 13.45
C PRO A 90 5.62 -15.26 14.42
N ASP A 91 6.92 -14.96 14.34
CA ASP A 91 7.95 -15.56 15.18
C ASP A 91 8.26 -14.74 16.44
N TYR A 92 8.07 -13.42 16.37
CA TYR A 92 8.50 -12.47 17.40
C TYR A 92 7.36 -11.53 17.80
N LYS A 93 6.70 -11.84 18.93
CA LYS A 93 5.54 -11.09 19.44
C LYS A 93 5.79 -9.59 19.68
N ASN A 94 7.04 -9.19 19.89
CA ASN A 94 7.41 -7.78 20.12
C ASN A 94 7.79 -7.03 18.83
N MET A 95 7.57 -7.64 17.65
CA MET A 95 7.90 -7.04 16.36
C MET A 95 6.63 -6.83 15.52
N PHE A 96 6.51 -5.63 14.96
CA PHE A 96 5.38 -5.23 14.13
C PHE A 96 5.87 -4.42 12.92
N ALA A 97 5.11 -4.44 11.82
CA ALA A 97 5.39 -3.61 10.66
C ALA A 97 4.12 -2.95 10.12
N CYS A 98 4.10 -1.61 10.09
CA CYS A 98 2.96 -0.83 9.62
C CYS A 98 3.26 -0.06 8.32
N GLY A 99 2.20 0.33 7.60
CA GLY A 99 2.31 1.14 6.39
C GLY A 99 3.06 0.43 5.25
N ILE A 100 4.04 1.09 4.64
CA ILE A 100 4.80 0.52 3.52
C ILE A 100 5.70 -0.66 3.95
N ALA A 101 6.09 -0.73 5.22
CA ALA A 101 7.17 -1.60 5.71
C ALA A 101 6.83 -3.10 5.82
N PHE A 102 5.56 -3.48 5.87
CA PHE A 102 5.18 -4.88 5.88
C PHE A 102 5.26 -5.49 4.47
N ALA A 103 5.57 -6.78 4.40
CA ALA A 103 5.62 -7.53 3.15
C ALA A 103 4.21 -7.96 2.73
N PRO A 104 3.70 -7.49 1.57
CA PRO A 104 2.45 -8.01 1.03
C PRO A 104 2.60 -9.51 0.69
N PRO A 105 1.60 -10.35 0.97
CA PRO A 105 1.65 -11.78 0.65
C PRO A 105 1.63 -12.05 -0.85
N HIS A 106 0.92 -11.20 -1.61
CA HIS A 106 0.82 -11.25 -3.06
C HIS A 106 0.40 -9.89 -3.64
N LEU A 107 0.25 -9.79 -4.96
CA LEU A 107 -0.27 -8.59 -5.62
C LEU A 107 -1.77 -8.41 -5.34
N ILE A 108 -2.31 -7.22 -5.58
CA ILE A 108 -3.76 -6.98 -5.50
C ILE A 108 -4.45 -7.26 -6.83
N SER A 109 -3.84 -6.81 -7.94
CA SER A 109 -4.38 -7.03 -9.28
C SER A 109 -3.89 -8.35 -9.86
N LYS A 110 -4.64 -8.89 -10.83
CA LYS A 110 -4.22 -10.06 -11.62
C LYS A 110 -2.82 -9.84 -12.17
N PRO A 111 -1.87 -10.75 -11.90
CA PRO A 111 -0.53 -10.65 -12.45
C PRO A 111 -0.55 -10.63 -13.98
N ALA A 112 0.22 -9.73 -14.56
CA ALA A 112 0.44 -9.64 -15.98
C ALA A 112 1.92 -9.82 -16.32
N LYS A 113 2.18 -10.49 -17.43
CA LYS A 113 3.51 -10.84 -17.93
C LYS A 113 3.47 -10.84 -19.46
N SER A 114 4.46 -10.23 -20.09
CA SER A 114 4.57 -10.24 -21.55
C SER A 114 5.04 -11.60 -22.09
N PRO A 115 4.89 -11.87 -23.40
CA PRO A 115 5.46 -13.05 -24.04
C PRO A 115 6.98 -13.18 -23.88
N ASN A 116 7.71 -12.07 -23.71
CA ASN A 116 9.16 -12.08 -23.50
C ASN A 116 9.57 -12.47 -22.07
N GLY A 117 8.60 -12.57 -21.16
CA GLY A 117 8.85 -12.97 -19.80
C GLY A 117 8.86 -11.84 -18.78
N THR A 118 8.57 -10.60 -19.19
CA THR A 118 8.71 -9.42 -18.34
C THR A 118 7.45 -9.23 -17.48
N PRO A 119 7.56 -9.21 -16.13
CA PRO A 119 6.43 -8.91 -15.25
C PRO A 119 6.03 -7.43 -15.36
N ILE A 120 4.75 -7.16 -15.59
CA ILE A 120 4.20 -5.80 -15.69
C ILE A 120 3.06 -5.66 -14.68
N ASN A 121 3.41 -5.33 -13.43
CA ASN A 121 2.48 -5.39 -12.31
C ASN A 121 2.52 -4.10 -11.48
N PRO A 122 1.35 -3.58 -11.06
CA PRO A 122 1.32 -2.48 -10.11
C PRO A 122 1.70 -2.99 -8.71
N THR A 123 2.48 -2.20 -7.98
CA THR A 123 2.75 -2.48 -6.56
C THR A 123 1.48 -2.25 -5.73
N PRO A 124 1.16 -3.13 -4.76
CA PRO A 124 0.05 -2.89 -3.84
C PRO A 124 0.21 -1.55 -3.11
N PRO A 125 -0.77 -0.63 -3.18
CA PRO A 125 -0.68 0.66 -2.52
C PRO A 125 -0.95 0.53 -1.02
N ARG A 126 -0.08 1.11 -0.19
CA ARG A 126 -0.27 1.26 1.26
C ARG A 126 -0.39 2.75 1.57
N THR A 127 -1.51 3.35 1.17
CA THR A 127 -1.72 4.80 1.18
C THR A 127 -1.85 5.34 2.61
N GLY A 128 -1.96 6.67 2.76
CA GLY A 128 -1.98 7.34 4.07
C GLY A 128 -3.08 6.84 5.01
N MET A 129 -4.31 6.63 4.50
CA MET A 129 -5.44 6.17 5.32
C MET A 129 -5.21 4.74 5.86
N PRO A 130 -4.95 3.70 5.04
CA PRO A 130 -4.52 2.40 5.53
C PRO A 130 -3.33 2.47 6.48
N ALA A 131 -2.29 3.23 6.14
CA ALA A 131 -1.10 3.34 7.00
C ALA A 131 -1.42 3.92 8.39
N GLY A 132 -2.28 4.94 8.46
CA GLY A 132 -2.75 5.55 9.71
C GLY A 132 -3.60 4.59 10.56
N ILE A 133 -4.57 3.91 9.94
CA ILE A 133 -5.43 2.93 10.61
C ILE A 133 -4.59 1.75 11.15
N ILE A 134 -3.68 1.22 10.34
CA ILE A 134 -2.77 0.12 10.73
C ILE A 134 -1.85 0.57 11.86
N GLY A 135 -1.21 1.74 11.74
CA GLY A 135 -0.32 2.27 12.76
C GLY A 135 -1.02 2.46 14.11
N LYS A 136 -2.27 2.94 14.09
CA LYS A 136 -3.11 3.07 15.28
C LYS A 136 -3.43 1.71 15.90
N ALA A 137 -3.87 0.72 15.11
CA ALA A 137 -4.16 -0.64 15.61
C ALA A 137 -2.92 -1.29 16.25
N VAL A 138 -1.76 -1.18 15.59
CA VAL A 138 -0.48 -1.67 16.15
C VAL A 138 -0.15 -0.96 17.46
N ALA A 139 -0.27 0.36 17.53
CA ALA A 139 0.00 1.13 18.74
C ALA A 139 -0.90 0.70 19.92
N HIS A 140 -2.21 0.52 19.68
CA HIS A 140 -3.13 0.03 20.71
C HIS A 140 -2.78 -1.39 21.15
N SER A 141 -2.41 -2.27 20.22
CA SER A 141 -1.96 -3.63 20.53
C SER A 141 -0.74 -3.64 21.44
N VAL A 142 0.27 -2.81 21.13
CA VAL A 142 1.48 -2.66 21.95
C VAL A 142 1.13 -2.12 23.34
N CYS A 143 0.26 -1.12 23.44
CA CYS A 143 -0.22 -0.60 24.73
C CYS A 143 -0.89 -1.69 25.58
N ASP A 144 -1.77 -2.49 24.98
CA ASP A 144 -2.45 -3.57 25.69
C ASP A 144 -1.48 -4.67 26.12
N MET A 145 -0.48 -4.99 25.28
CA MET A 145 0.58 -5.93 25.64
C MET A 145 1.43 -5.47 26.82
N ILE A 146 1.74 -4.16 26.89
CA ILE A 146 2.51 -3.57 28.00
C ILE A 146 1.71 -3.63 29.30
N ASN A 147 0.40 -3.35 29.24
CA ASN A 147 -0.44 -3.24 30.43
C ASN A 147 -0.94 -4.59 30.94
N ASN A 148 -1.21 -5.55 30.04
CA ASN A 148 -1.93 -6.78 30.36
C ASN A 148 -1.15 -8.06 29.99
N GLY A 149 0.08 -7.94 29.48
CA GLY A 149 0.92 -9.05 29.07
C GLY A 149 0.76 -9.47 27.60
N THR A 150 1.61 -10.38 27.14
CA THR A 150 1.79 -10.68 25.70
C THR A 150 0.72 -11.58 25.07
N ASP A 151 -0.26 -12.04 25.85
CA ASP A 151 -1.32 -12.96 25.39
C ASP A 151 -2.67 -12.26 25.20
N VAL A 152 -2.68 -10.92 25.14
CA VAL A 152 -3.86 -10.13 24.80
C VAL A 152 -4.30 -10.36 23.35
N LYS A 153 -5.60 -10.19 23.12
CA LYS A 153 -6.12 -10.05 21.76
C LYS A 153 -5.60 -8.75 21.15
N LEU A 154 -4.90 -8.84 20.02
CA LEU A 154 -4.40 -7.69 19.29
C LEU A 154 -5.54 -6.99 18.53
N HIS A 155 -5.34 -5.70 18.26
CA HIS A 155 -6.25 -4.91 17.42
C HIS A 155 -6.00 -5.24 15.95
N GLU A 156 -7.08 -5.34 15.19
CA GLU A 156 -7.03 -5.75 13.79
C GLU A 156 -7.35 -4.58 12.86
N ALA A 157 -6.67 -4.55 11.71
CA ALA A 157 -6.84 -3.55 10.67
C ALA A 157 -6.58 -4.18 9.29
N SER A 158 -7.40 -5.14 8.86
CA SER A 158 -7.18 -5.81 7.56
C SER A 158 -7.44 -4.88 6.36
N MET A 159 -6.55 -4.89 5.38
CA MET A 159 -6.74 -4.17 4.11
C MET A 159 -7.93 -4.70 3.27
N ALA A 160 -8.46 -5.87 3.61
CA ALA A 160 -9.70 -6.41 3.04
C ALA A 160 -10.98 -5.91 3.75
N GLU A 161 -10.84 -5.17 4.85
CA GLU A 161 -11.95 -4.64 5.67
C GLU A 161 -11.86 -3.11 5.86
N MET A 162 -10.95 -2.45 5.15
CA MET A 162 -10.80 -0.99 5.16
C MET A 162 -10.78 -0.43 3.74
N GLY A 163 -11.13 0.84 3.62
CA GLY A 163 -11.06 1.58 2.37
C GLY A 163 -9.77 2.36 2.22
N ALA A 164 -9.58 2.91 1.03
CA ALA A 164 -8.58 3.94 0.80
C ALA A 164 -9.20 5.07 -0.03
N ALA A 165 -8.92 6.30 0.38
CA ALA A 165 -9.17 7.49 -0.41
C ALA A 165 -7.86 8.02 -0.99
N CYS A 166 -7.88 8.41 -2.26
CA CYS A 166 -6.76 9.08 -2.91
C CYS A 166 -7.26 10.37 -3.57
N VAL A 167 -6.55 11.47 -3.33
CA VAL A 167 -6.86 12.77 -3.94
C VAL A 167 -5.60 13.32 -4.59
N ALA A 168 -5.63 13.39 -5.91
CA ALA A 168 -4.55 13.84 -6.77
C ALA A 168 -4.89 15.20 -7.38
N SER A 169 -4.13 16.23 -7.01
CA SER A 169 -4.31 17.58 -7.54
C SER A 169 -4.04 17.60 -9.05
N ALA A 170 -4.97 18.19 -9.81
CA ALA A 170 -4.89 18.34 -11.26
C ALA A 170 -4.95 19.81 -11.71
N GLY A 171 -4.91 20.75 -10.76
CA GLY A 171 -4.87 22.20 -11.00
C GLY A 171 -4.64 22.99 -9.73
N LYS A 172 -4.59 24.33 -9.84
CA LYS A 172 -4.38 25.26 -8.72
C LYS A 172 -5.40 26.40 -8.72
N GLY A 173 -5.57 27.02 -7.55
CA GLY A 173 -6.41 28.20 -7.35
C GLY A 173 -7.56 27.91 -6.39
N LEU A 174 -7.94 28.91 -5.60
CA LEU A 174 -8.94 28.75 -4.54
C LEU A 174 -10.32 28.37 -5.10
N THR A 175 -10.75 29.00 -6.19
CA THR A 175 -12.07 28.76 -6.81
C THR A 175 -11.99 28.02 -8.14
N THR A 176 -10.79 27.87 -8.69
CA THR A 176 -10.53 27.28 -10.02
C THR A 176 -9.69 26.01 -9.94
N GLY A 177 -9.29 25.59 -8.74
CA GLY A 177 -8.54 24.36 -8.55
C GLY A 177 -9.34 23.13 -8.93
N THR A 178 -8.63 22.05 -9.28
CA THR A 178 -9.25 20.76 -9.57
C THR A 178 -8.40 19.63 -9.02
N ALA A 179 -9.03 18.53 -8.65
CA ALA A 179 -8.36 17.30 -8.27
C ALA A 179 -9.21 16.10 -8.70
N ALA A 180 -8.52 15.00 -9.04
CA ALA A 180 -9.13 13.70 -9.13
C ALA A 180 -9.17 13.09 -7.72
N ALA A 181 -10.37 12.82 -7.22
CA ALA A 181 -10.61 12.12 -5.96
C ALA A 181 -11.19 10.75 -6.27
N MET A 182 -10.73 9.72 -5.56
CA MET A 182 -11.27 8.37 -5.66
C MET A 182 -11.29 7.69 -4.32
N THR A 183 -12.28 6.83 -4.12
CA THR A 183 -12.38 5.91 -3.00
C THR A 183 -12.42 4.49 -3.54
N VAL A 184 -11.84 3.56 -2.78
CA VAL A 184 -11.94 2.12 -3.03
C VAL A 184 -12.28 1.43 -1.73
N TYR A 185 -13.23 0.50 -1.76
CA TYR A 185 -13.56 -0.32 -0.61
C TYR A 185 -13.94 -1.75 -1.02
N PRO A 186 -13.32 -2.78 -0.41
CA PRO A 186 -12.07 -2.71 0.34
C PRO A 186 -10.84 -2.42 -0.55
N VAL A 187 -9.70 -2.13 0.07
CA VAL A 187 -8.43 -1.94 -0.65
C VAL A 187 -8.02 -3.22 -1.36
N VAL A 188 -7.96 -4.33 -0.60
CA VAL A 188 -7.75 -5.69 -1.11
C VAL A 188 -9.11 -6.27 -1.49
N PRO A 189 -9.33 -6.66 -2.76
CA PRO A 189 -10.60 -7.22 -3.20
C PRO A 189 -11.00 -8.48 -2.43
N ASP A 190 -12.27 -8.56 -2.08
CA ASP A 190 -12.89 -9.72 -1.47
C ASP A 190 -14.03 -10.22 -2.37
N PHE A 191 -13.73 -11.23 -3.20
CA PHE A 191 -14.70 -11.82 -4.13
C PHE A 191 -15.68 -12.77 -3.45
N GLU A 192 -15.41 -13.22 -2.22
CA GLU A 192 -16.36 -14.00 -1.43
C GLU A 192 -17.47 -13.07 -0.89
N LYS A 193 -17.09 -11.89 -0.41
CA LYS A 193 -18.04 -10.87 0.11
C LYS A 193 -18.68 -10.02 -0.98
N TYR A 194 -17.95 -9.66 -2.02
CA TYR A 194 -18.43 -8.84 -3.15
C TYR A 194 -18.27 -9.59 -4.49
N PRO A 195 -19.20 -10.50 -4.83
CA PRO A 195 -19.10 -11.30 -6.05
C PRO A 195 -18.99 -10.45 -7.32
N GLY A 196 -18.08 -10.85 -8.22
CA GLY A 196 -17.85 -10.20 -9.52
C GLY A 196 -16.89 -9.03 -9.49
N THR A 197 -17.09 -8.06 -8.59
CA THR A 197 -16.25 -6.84 -8.50
C THR A 197 -15.10 -6.98 -7.51
N GLY A 198 -15.26 -7.83 -6.49
CA GLY A 198 -14.38 -7.89 -5.32
C GLY A 198 -14.43 -6.63 -4.46
N ARG A 199 -15.30 -5.67 -4.79
CA ARG A 199 -15.43 -4.36 -4.15
C ARG A 199 -16.87 -3.92 -4.04
N ASP A 200 -17.15 -3.16 -3.00
CA ASP A 200 -18.41 -2.46 -2.85
C ASP A 200 -18.46 -1.28 -3.83
N THR A 201 -19.41 -1.31 -4.77
CA THR A 201 -19.55 -0.28 -5.79
C THR A 201 -20.13 1.02 -5.26
N ASP A 202 -20.83 0.99 -4.12
CA ASP A 202 -21.40 2.20 -3.51
C ASP A 202 -20.31 3.04 -2.83
N TYR A 203 -19.22 2.40 -2.41
CA TYR A 203 -18.05 3.04 -1.79
C TYR A 203 -16.81 3.10 -2.70
N THR A 204 -16.90 2.55 -3.91
CA THR A 204 -15.81 2.55 -4.91
C THR A 204 -16.18 3.41 -6.10
N PHE A 205 -15.81 4.69 -6.05
CA PHE A 205 -16.08 5.65 -7.12
C PHE A 205 -14.95 6.68 -7.20
N GLY A 206 -14.97 7.48 -8.27
CA GLY A 206 -14.04 8.59 -8.43
C GLY A 206 -14.65 9.73 -9.22
N GLU A 207 -14.27 10.95 -8.85
CA GLU A 207 -14.76 12.19 -9.42
C GLU A 207 -13.61 13.16 -9.65
N ILE A 208 -13.79 14.09 -10.59
CA ILE A 208 -12.84 15.17 -10.84
C ILE A 208 -13.57 16.49 -10.61
N GLY A 209 -12.99 17.37 -9.80
CA GLY A 209 -13.55 18.70 -9.62
C GLY A 209 -12.94 19.51 -8.49
N LEU A 210 -13.56 20.67 -8.25
CA LEU A 210 -13.15 21.63 -7.22
C LEU A 210 -13.32 21.08 -5.80
N ALA A 211 -14.30 20.21 -5.56
CA ALA A 211 -14.51 19.58 -4.26
C ALA A 211 -13.27 18.78 -3.82
N GLY A 212 -12.72 17.94 -4.70
CA GLY A 212 -11.48 17.20 -4.43
C GLY A 212 -10.30 18.13 -4.15
N HIS A 213 -10.20 19.27 -4.84
CA HIS A 213 -9.14 20.25 -4.61
C HIS A 213 -9.17 20.78 -3.17
N TRP A 214 -10.35 21.18 -2.68
CA TRP A 214 -10.53 21.65 -1.32
C TRP A 214 -10.32 20.56 -0.29
N ILE A 215 -10.83 19.34 -0.53
CA ILE A 215 -10.60 18.19 0.35
C ILE A 215 -9.11 17.96 0.53
N LYS A 216 -8.32 17.95 -0.55
CA LYS A 216 -6.86 17.81 -0.48
C LYS A 216 -6.21 18.91 0.37
N HIS A 217 -6.63 20.15 0.17
CA HIS A 217 -6.10 21.32 0.88
C HIS A 217 -6.39 21.25 2.39
N ILE A 218 -7.63 20.90 2.75
CA ILE A 218 -8.06 20.73 4.15
C ILE A 218 -7.29 19.58 4.80
N LEU A 219 -7.24 18.41 4.16
CA LEU A 219 -6.53 17.24 4.66
C LEU A 219 -5.03 17.52 4.87
N HIS A 220 -4.40 18.30 3.98
CA HIS A 220 -3.00 18.70 4.15
C HIS A 220 -2.77 19.45 5.46
N HIS A 221 -3.58 20.48 5.72
CA HIS A 221 -3.42 21.31 6.91
C HIS A 221 -3.82 20.55 8.19
N MET A 222 -4.90 19.76 8.14
CA MET A 222 -5.34 18.93 9.26
C MET A 222 -4.30 17.86 9.61
N PHE A 223 -3.68 17.24 8.61
CA PHE A 223 -2.61 16.27 8.85
C PHE A 223 -1.40 16.92 9.55
N ILE A 224 -0.93 18.08 9.07
CA ILE A 224 0.19 18.79 9.72
C ILE A 224 -0.17 19.27 11.12
N TYR A 225 -1.41 19.75 11.33
CA TYR A 225 -1.90 20.14 12.66
C TYR A 225 -1.89 18.96 13.62
N LYS A 226 -2.40 17.80 13.16
CA LYS A 226 -2.42 16.55 13.91
C LYS A 226 -1.02 16.04 14.23
N ALA A 227 -0.11 16.06 13.25
CA ALA A 227 1.27 15.64 13.41
C ALA A 227 2.06 16.49 14.42
N LYS A 228 1.68 17.77 14.59
CA LYS A 228 2.25 18.67 15.60
C LYS A 228 1.59 18.55 16.98
N LEU A 229 0.60 17.67 17.14
CA LEU A 229 -0.11 17.41 18.40
C LEU A 229 -0.75 18.66 19.02
N TYR A 230 -1.21 19.60 18.19
CA TYR A 230 -1.85 20.81 18.68
C TYR A 230 -3.20 20.51 19.37
N PRO A 231 -3.70 21.41 20.26
CA PRO A 231 -4.93 21.16 21.01
C PRO A 231 -6.10 20.69 20.14
N GLY A 232 -6.79 19.63 20.57
CA GLY A 232 -7.89 19.03 19.82
C GLY A 232 -7.48 18.11 18.67
N TRP A 233 -6.19 17.80 18.47
CA TRP A 233 -5.73 16.91 17.41
C TRP A 233 -6.40 15.53 17.42
N THR A 234 -6.80 15.04 18.59
CA THR A 234 -7.49 13.75 18.75
C THR A 234 -8.88 13.72 18.13
N LEU A 235 -9.48 14.89 17.87
CA LEU A 235 -10.78 15.02 17.19
C LEU A 235 -10.65 14.91 15.66
N ILE A 236 -9.43 15.01 15.12
CA ILE A 236 -9.16 14.86 13.70
C ILE A 236 -9.16 13.36 13.37
N PRO A 237 -10.11 12.87 12.56
CA PRO A 237 -10.20 11.44 12.23
C PRO A 237 -8.96 10.94 11.49
N GLU A 238 -8.82 9.61 11.41
CA GLU A 238 -7.88 8.96 10.48
C GLU A 238 -8.45 8.94 9.05
#